data_AF-A0A496YTL0-F1
#
_entry.id   AF-A0A496YTL0-F1
#
_cell.length_a   1.000
_cell.length_b   1.000
_cell.length_c   1.000
_cell.angle_alpha   90.00
_cell.angle_beta   90.00
_cell.angle_gamma   90.00
#
_symmetry.space_group_name_H-M   'P 1'
#
loop_
_entity.id
_entity.type
_entity.pdbx_description
1 polymer ?
#
loop_
_entity_poly.entity_id
_entity_poly.type
_entity_poly.pdbx_seq_one_letter_code
_entity_poly.pdbx_strand_id
1 'polypeptide(L)' 'MTFFRSFPNRRVELFKAIRRSLFTQREVAALCGISEARLSGILNGWQDPKLGEMLKLTKLLETPIQKLFPELEEVRADGL' A
#
# COMPACT_ATOMS: atom_id res chain seq x y z
N MET A 1 -21.86 15.37 -15.21
CA MET A 1 -20.70 16.01 -14.55
C MET A 1 -20.06 14.99 -13.62
N THR A 2 -19.14 14.17 -14.14
CA THR A 2 -18.39 13.20 -13.32
C THR A 2 -17.28 13.97 -12.62
N PHE A 3 -17.47 14.22 -11.31
CA PHE A 3 -16.40 14.72 -10.46
C PHE A 3 -15.30 13.65 -10.42
N PHE A 4 -14.24 13.85 -11.20
CA PHE A 4 -12.95 13.20 -10.94
C PHE A 4 -12.44 13.78 -9.62
N ARG A 5 -12.88 13.20 -8.50
CA ARG A 5 -12.20 13.37 -7.23
C ARG A 5 -10.80 12.82 -7.45
N SER A 6 -9.83 13.72 -7.60
CA SER A 6 -8.42 13.41 -7.43
C SER A 6 -8.28 12.97 -5.98
N PHE A 7 -8.47 11.68 -5.72
CA PHE A 7 -8.20 11.12 -4.42
C PHE A 7 -6.68 11.17 -4.29
N PRO A 8 -6.12 11.97 -3.35
CA PRO A 8 -4.69 11.93 -3.09
C PRO A 8 -4.37 10.47 -2.80
N ASN A 9 -3.44 9.88 -3.57
CA ASN A 9 -2.94 8.52 -3.38
C ASN A 9 -2.64 8.34 -1.88
N ARG A 10 -3.54 7.76 -1.08
CA ARG A 10 -3.34 7.73 0.37
C ARG A 10 -2.09 6.92 0.73
N ARG A 11 -1.71 5.97 -0.14
CA ARG A 11 -0.51 5.14 -0.02
C ARG A 11 0.58 5.55 -1.02
N VAL A 12 0.90 6.85 -1.11
CA VAL A 12 2.00 7.36 -1.98
C VAL A 12 3.30 6.58 -1.76
N GLU A 13 3.64 6.29 -0.51
CA GLU A 13 4.91 5.63 -0.18
C GLU A 13 4.95 4.18 -0.67
N LEU A 14 3.85 3.44 -0.58
CA LEU A 14 3.73 2.12 -1.19
C LEU A 14 3.88 2.18 -2.72
N PHE A 15 3.23 3.16 -3.36
CA PHE A 15 3.37 3.34 -4.81
C PHE A 15 4.82 3.66 -5.22
N LYS A 16 5.49 4.55 -4.48
CA LYS A 16 6.92 4.88 -4.70
C LYS A 16 7.80 3.65 -4.48
N ALA A 17 7.53 2.83 -3.47
CA ALA A 17 8.28 1.61 -3.20
C ALA A 17 8.16 0.61 -4.35
N ILE A 18 6.93 0.40 -4.87
CA ILE A 18 6.72 -0.46 -6.05
C ILE A 18 7.46 0.11 -7.27
N ARG A 19 7.40 1.42 -7.51
CA ARG A 19 8.12 2.08 -8.62
C ARG A 19 9.65 1.99 -8.54
N ARG A 20 10.20 1.88 -7.32
CA ARG A 20 11.64 1.67 -7.09
C ARG A 20 12.04 0.20 -7.20
N SER A 21 11.08 -0.71 -7.03
CA SER A 21 11.30 -2.14 -7.23
C SER A 21 11.44 -2.47 -8.71
N LEU A 22 11.98 -3.65 -9.00
CA LEU A 22 12.06 -4.19 -10.36
C LEU A 22 10.73 -4.85 -10.81
N PHE A 23 9.71 -4.83 -9.95
CA PHE A 23 8.45 -5.52 -10.18
C PHE A 23 7.36 -4.57 -10.65
N THR A 24 6.56 -5.04 -11.60
CA THR A 24 5.29 -4.42 -11.97
C THR A 24 4.25 -4.61 -10.85
N GLN A 25 3.21 -3.78 -10.86
CA GLN A 25 2.09 -3.92 -9.92
C GLN A 25 1.46 -5.32 -9.98
N ARG A 26 1.33 -5.88 -11.18
CA ARG A 26 0.82 -7.25 -11.39
C ARG A 26 1.71 -8.31 -10.74
N GLU A 27 3.03 -8.19 -10.88
CA GLU A 27 3.99 -9.12 -10.27
C GLU A 27 4.01 -8.99 -8.75
N VAL A 28 3.99 -7.76 -8.21
CA VAL A 28 3.88 -7.52 -6.76
C VAL A 28 2.61 -8.18 -6.21
N ALA A 29 1.48 -8.03 -6.88
CA ALA A 29 0.23 -8.64 -6.47
C ALA A 29 0.32 -10.17 -6.46
N ALA A 30 0.86 -10.75 -7.55
CA ALA A 30 1.05 -12.20 -7.67
C ALA A 30 1.97 -12.76 -6.57
N LEU A 31 3.10 -12.11 -6.31
CA LEU A 31 4.06 -12.50 -5.27
C LEU A 31 3.49 -12.36 -3.85
N CYS A 32 2.58 -11.40 -3.64
CA CYS A 32 1.86 -11.26 -2.37
C CYS A 32 0.65 -12.21 -2.26
N GLY A 33 0.30 -12.93 -3.32
CA GLY A 33 -0.87 -13.81 -3.37
C GLY A 33 -2.20 -13.07 -3.32
N ILE A 34 -2.26 -11.89 -3.94
CA ILE A 34 -3.49 -11.09 -4.10
C ILE A 34 -3.73 -10.76 -5.57
N SER A 35 -4.96 -10.37 -5.92
CA SER A 35 -5.25 -9.90 -7.27
C SER A 35 -4.67 -8.50 -7.50
N GLU A 36 -4.34 -8.19 -8.75
CA GLU A 36 -3.88 -6.85 -9.14
C GLU A 36 -4.91 -5.77 -8.82
N ALA A 37 -6.20 -6.07 -9.01
CA ALA A 37 -7.30 -5.19 -8.64
C ALA A 37 -7.33 -4.89 -7.13
N ARG A 38 -7.04 -5.89 -6.28
CA ARG A 38 -6.95 -5.71 -4.83
C ARG A 38 -5.76 -4.84 -4.45
N LEU A 39 -4.59 -5.07 -5.05
CA LEU A 39 -3.43 -4.21 -4.85
C LEU A 39 -3.70 -2.76 -5.30
N SER A 40 -4.41 -2.58 -6.42
CA SER A 40 -4.86 -1.26 -6.88
C SER A 40 -5.80 -0.59 -5.88
N GLY A 41 -6.77 -1.33 -5.33
CA GLY A 41 -7.66 -0.83 -4.29
C GLY A 41 -6.90 -0.39 -3.03
N ILE A 42 -5.86 -1.13 -2.64
CA ILE A 42 -4.97 -0.77 -1.51
C ILE A 42 -4.19 0.51 -1.82
N LEU A 43 -3.55 0.60 -2.99
CA LEU A 43 -2.75 1.77 -3.39
C LEU A 43 -3.58 3.06 -3.42
N ASN A 44 -4.79 2.98 -3.94
CA ASN A 44 -5.72 4.10 -4.02
C ASN A 44 -6.43 4.40 -2.68
N GLY A 45 -6.22 3.58 -1.64
CA GLY A 45 -6.86 3.73 -0.34
C GLY A 45 -8.36 3.43 -0.32
N TRP A 46 -8.86 2.70 -1.32
CA TRP A 46 -10.23 2.20 -1.36
C TRP A 46 -10.43 0.95 -0.51
N GLN A 47 -9.34 0.23 -0.23
CA GLN A 47 -9.33 -0.99 0.56
C GLN A 47 -8.17 -0.95 1.55
N ASP A 48 -8.42 -1.37 2.78
CA ASP A 48 -7.35 -1.57 3.73
C ASP A 48 -6.67 -2.93 3.54
N PRO A 49 -5.33 -2.97 3.53
CA PRO A 49 -4.61 -4.22 3.45
C PRO A 49 -4.77 -4.99 4.77
N LYS A 50 -4.85 -6.33 4.67
CA LYS A 50 -4.79 -7.20 5.86
C LYS A 50 -3.36 -7.26 6.37
N LEU A 51 -3.17 -7.58 7.65
CA LEU A 51 -1.83 -7.74 8.25
C LEU A 51 -0.93 -8.69 7.44
N GLY A 52 -1.46 -9.83 6.99
CA GLY A 52 -0.71 -10.77 6.15
C GLY A 52 -0.27 -10.19 4.79
N GLU A 53 -1.05 -9.27 4.22
CA GLU A 53 -0.70 -8.58 2.97
C GLU A 53 0.37 -7.52 3.22
N MET A 54 0.25 -6.75 4.31
CA MET A 54 1.26 -5.79 4.75
C MET A 54 2.61 -6.46 5.01
N LEU A 55 2.63 -7.60 5.71
CA LEU A 55 3.86 -8.35 5.99
C LEU A 55 4.52 -8.89 4.71
N LYS A 56 3.73 -9.32 3.73
CA LYS A 56 4.26 -9.76 2.44
C LYS A 56 4.83 -8.60 1.63
N LEU A 57 4.12 -7.46 1.58
CA LEU A 57 4.57 -6.26 0.87
C LEU A 57 5.87 -5.69 1.46
N THR A 58 5.95 -5.62 2.79
CA THR A 58 7.17 -5.16 3.49
C THR A 58 8.38 -6.06 3.23
N LYS A 59 8.16 -7.38 3.27
CA LYS A 59 9.20 -8.37 2.96
C LYS A 59 9.64 -8.29 1.48
N LEU A 60 8.67 -8.18 0.56
CA LEU A 60 8.95 -8.16 -0.88
C LEU A 60 9.65 -6.88 -1.33
N LEU A 61 9.23 -5.73 -0.78
CA LEU A 61 9.76 -4.42 -1.13
C LEU A 61 10.93 -3.99 -0.24
N GLU A 62 11.38 -4.88 0.66
CA GLU A 62 12.46 -4.65 1.63
C GLU A 62 12.34 -3.31 2.37
N THR A 63 11.09 -2.93 2.68
CA THR A 63 10.75 -1.63 3.25
C THR A 63 9.95 -1.83 4.53
N PRO A 64 10.33 -1.18 5.65
CA PRO A 64 9.60 -1.26 6.91
C PRO A 64 8.12 -0.89 6.79
N ILE A 65 7.28 -1.53 7.60
CA ILE A 65 5.82 -1.34 7.57
C ILE A 65 5.41 0.12 7.80
N GLN A 66 6.12 0.84 8.67
CA GLN A 66 5.88 2.25 8.99
C GLN A 66 6.18 3.15 7.79
N LYS A 67 7.15 2.79 6.95
CA LYS A 67 7.46 3.53 5.73
C LYS A 67 6.45 3.27 4.61
N LEU A 68 5.96 2.04 4.49
CA LEU A 68 4.93 1.71 3.48
C LEU A 68 3.53 2.20 3.87
N PHE A 69 3.25 2.25 5.17
CA PHE A 69 1.95 2.53 5.75
C PHE A 69 2.08 3.51 6.95
N PRO A 70 2.46 4.78 6.70
CA PRO A 70 2.77 5.76 7.75
C PRO A 70 1.57 6.12 8.64
N GLU A 71 0.34 5.98 8.15
CA GLU A 71 -0.86 6.23 8.96
C GLU A 71 -1.03 5.26 10.14
N LEU A 72 -0.26 4.17 10.17
CA LEU A 72 -0.25 3.26 11.32
C LEU A 72 0.51 3.84 12.53
N GLU A 73 1.36 4.85 12.35
CA GLU A 73 2.07 5.50 13.46
C GLU A 73 1.20 6.54 14.20
N GLU A 74 0.27 7.21 13.50
CA GLU A 74 -0.57 8.27 14.09
C GLU A 74 -1.43 7.76 15.26
N VAL A 75 -1.77 6.47 15.28
CA VAL A 75 -2.62 5.87 16.33
C VAL A 75 -1.94 5.79 17.71
N ARG A 76 -0.60 5.94 17.78
CA ARG A 76 0.14 5.87 19.06
C ARG A 76 0.28 7.20 19.80
N ALA A 77 -0.04 8.34 19.18
CA ALA A 77 0.20 9.65 19.79
C ALA A 77 -0.97 10.15 20.68
N ASP A 78 -2.17 9.59 20.56
CA ASP A 78 -3.39 10.04 21.27
C ASP A 78 -3.77 9.17 22.48
N GLY A 79 -2.81 8.48 23.11
CA GLY A 79 -3.12 7.55 24.19
C GLY A 79 -1.97 7.22 25.11
N LEU A 80 -1.46 8.23 25.84
CA LEU A 80 -0.77 8.10 27.13
C LEU A 80 -0.92 9.40 27.93
#